data_AF-A0A4P5XXU0-F1
#
_entry.id   AF-A0A4P5XXU0-F1
#
_cell.length_a   1.000
_cell.length_b   1.000
_cell.length_c   1.000
_cell.angle_alpha   90.00
_cell.angle_beta   90.00
_cell.angle_gamma   90.00
#
_symmetry.space_group_name_H-M   'P 1'
#
loop_
_entity.id
_entity.type
_entity.pdbx_description
1 polymer ?
#
loop_
_entity_poly.entity_id
_entity_poly.type
_entity_poly.pdbx_seq_one_letter_code
_entity_poly.pdbx_strand_id
1 'polypeptide(L)'
;MATADYIMVTPYTARGYGIFEEIKAEFKNTDDSFEYIPAKLKALKGRDGKTQESATGLYPHAGFLSMFHYLRRYPSTETNRNRLRARMFYQHFLGIDVMQQAPRVTDASAVAAKYKVPTMEASDCVVCHKTIDPVAGVFQDFNFEGAIGPRKSGWYQDMFQAGFEGEDMPASNRWQAPQWLAERAVKDPRFPIAMVEHVYYILHGRKVLQLPEDIDDPLFGGKRRALLAQRTMIEDIAQRFTESKLNLKVAIKAMIGSEFYQADGLATVVEHPQRKAEMDDLGLVRLLSPEQLERKIAAIFGKRWGRLNDAFQVLYGGIDSITVTERNADPSGAMGAIQRIMANDVPCYHVARDFRLEPAKRLLFPQIDPDVVPGEEASNQKIRQALVLLHQRLLGHDRAPDHPEIERTFQLFSGILTDAKAQGRFEPRETYFCGGREEFRADDPHYTLRAWRGVLTYLLRQHDFLYE
;
A
#
# COMPACT_ATOMS: atom_id res chain seq x y z
N MET A 1 -6.08 -6.25 15.68
CA MET A 1 -6.56 -6.27 14.28
C MET A 1 -7.86 -7.05 14.11
N ALA A 2 -8.00 -8.24 14.72
CA ALA A 2 -9.25 -9.01 14.72
C ALA A 2 -10.11 -8.84 15.99
N THR A 3 -9.50 -8.67 17.18
CA THR A 3 -10.23 -8.64 18.47
C THR A 3 -10.43 -7.24 19.04
N ALA A 4 -10.13 -6.18 18.27
CA ALA A 4 -10.32 -4.82 18.76
C ALA A 4 -11.82 -4.55 18.94
N ASP A 5 -12.20 -4.18 20.17
CA ASP A 5 -13.57 -3.83 20.54
C ASP A 5 -13.90 -2.35 20.28
N TYR A 6 -13.14 -1.73 19.38
CA TYR A 6 -13.25 -0.35 18.93
C TYR A 6 -12.83 -0.23 17.46
N ILE A 7 -13.12 0.92 16.86
CA ILE A 7 -12.60 1.34 15.55
C ILE A 7 -11.68 2.55 15.71
N MET A 8 -10.71 2.69 14.82
CA MET A 8 -9.93 3.93 14.73
C MET A 8 -10.67 4.90 13.81
N VAL A 9 -10.87 6.13 14.28
CA VAL A 9 -11.55 7.18 13.53
C VAL A 9 -10.70 8.44 13.44
N THR A 10 -10.82 9.13 12.32
CA THR A 10 -10.31 10.49 12.12
C THR A 10 -11.45 11.48 12.31
N PRO A 11 -11.18 12.80 12.38
CA PRO A 11 -12.25 13.80 12.39
C PRO A 11 -13.24 13.61 11.23
N TYR A 12 -12.78 13.12 10.08
CA TYR A 12 -13.60 12.91 8.89
C TYR A 12 -14.42 11.63 8.98
N THR A 13 -13.82 10.50 9.35
CA THR A 13 -14.56 9.23 9.45
C THR A 13 -15.53 9.22 10.64
N ALA A 14 -15.21 9.94 11.72
CA ALA A 14 -16.13 10.16 12.85
C ALA A 14 -17.45 10.84 12.42
N ARG A 15 -17.40 11.77 11.46
CA ARG A 15 -18.61 12.39 10.86
C ARG A 15 -19.39 11.37 10.06
N GLY A 16 -18.71 10.53 9.28
CA GLY A 16 -19.33 9.43 8.55
C GLY A 16 -20.03 8.41 9.45
N TYR A 17 -19.49 8.17 10.65
CA TYR A 17 -20.11 7.33 11.67
C TYR A 17 -21.14 8.04 12.54
N GLY A 18 -21.34 9.35 12.36
CA GLY A 18 -22.30 10.15 13.13
C GLY A 18 -21.92 10.35 14.60
N ILE A 19 -20.65 10.16 14.97
CA ILE A 19 -20.16 10.28 16.36
C ILE A 19 -19.29 11.52 16.58
N PHE A 20 -19.00 12.30 15.53
CA PHE A 20 -18.04 13.41 15.61
C PHE A 20 -18.31 14.39 16.74
N GLU A 21 -19.56 14.85 16.93
CA GLU A 21 -19.89 15.80 17.99
C GLU A 21 -19.67 15.21 19.40
N GLU A 22 -19.79 13.89 19.57
CA GLU A 22 -19.56 13.22 20.86
C GLU A 22 -18.06 13.16 21.22
N ILE A 23 -17.18 13.00 20.23
CA ILE A 23 -15.74 12.76 20.43
C ILE A 23 -14.85 13.91 19.94
N LYS A 24 -15.44 15.03 19.52
CA LYS A 24 -14.72 16.18 18.91
C LYS A 24 -13.58 16.70 19.80
N ALA A 25 -13.81 16.75 21.11
CA ALA A 25 -12.85 17.27 22.08
C ALA A 25 -11.62 16.37 22.30
N GLU A 26 -11.67 15.11 21.84
CA GLU A 26 -10.54 14.17 21.94
C GLU A 26 -9.51 14.37 20.82
N PHE A 27 -9.90 15.02 19.72
CA PHE A 27 -8.98 15.38 18.64
C PHE A 27 -8.19 16.64 18.98
N LYS A 28 -6.87 16.61 18.74
CA LYS A 28 -5.99 17.77 18.85
C LYS A 28 -6.20 18.75 17.70
N ASN A 29 -6.46 18.23 16.50
CA ASN A 29 -6.69 19.03 15.30
C ASN A 29 -7.81 18.41 14.46
N THR A 30 -8.98 19.05 14.44
CA THR A 30 -10.15 18.56 13.69
C THR A 30 -10.01 18.63 12.17
N ASP A 31 -8.96 19.29 11.67
CA ASP A 31 -8.63 19.38 10.25
C ASP A 31 -7.52 18.39 9.83
N ASP A 32 -6.93 17.65 10.79
CA ASP A 32 -5.94 16.63 10.49
C ASP A 32 -6.62 15.31 10.10
N SER A 33 -6.53 14.95 8.82
CA SER A 33 -7.05 13.68 8.30
C SER A 33 -6.19 12.46 8.67
N PHE A 34 -5.02 12.66 9.30
CA PHE A 34 -4.13 11.62 9.79
C PHE A 34 -4.10 11.51 11.31
N GLU A 35 -4.91 12.28 12.04
CA GLU A 35 -5.14 12.06 13.46
C GLU A 35 -6.16 10.93 13.65
N TYR A 36 -5.77 9.86 14.35
CA TYR A 36 -6.62 8.71 14.63
C TYR A 36 -6.81 8.52 16.13
N ILE A 37 -8.06 8.39 16.57
CA ILE A 37 -8.41 8.03 17.95
C ILE A 37 -9.30 6.77 17.97
N PRO A 38 -9.24 5.94 19.03
CA PRO A 38 -10.13 4.82 19.18
C PRO A 38 -11.54 5.29 19.56
N ALA A 39 -12.58 4.69 18.98
CA ALA A 39 -13.97 4.98 19.29
C ALA A 39 -14.83 3.71 19.30
N LYS A 40 -15.84 3.69 20.18
CA LYS A 40 -16.85 2.63 20.25
C LYS A 40 -18.18 3.18 19.76
N LEU A 41 -18.89 2.38 18.97
CA LEU A 41 -20.21 2.76 18.47
C LEU A 41 -21.26 2.23 19.44
N LYS A 42 -22.34 2.98 19.64
CA LYS A 42 -23.55 2.46 20.30
C LYS A 42 -24.17 1.39 19.41
N ALA A 43 -25.00 0.52 20.00
CA ALA A 43 -25.78 -0.45 19.23
C ALA A 43 -26.52 0.26 18.07
N LEU A 44 -26.40 -0.28 16.87
CA LEU A 44 -26.85 0.42 15.67
C LEU A 44 -28.36 0.44 15.60
N LYS A 45 -28.91 1.56 15.14
CA LYS A 45 -30.34 1.72 14.87
C LYS A 45 -30.57 1.68 13.37
N GLY A 46 -31.35 0.71 12.92
CA GLY A 46 -31.81 0.60 11.54
C GLY A 46 -32.76 1.76 11.18
N ARG A 47 -32.92 2.01 9.88
CA ARG A 47 -33.89 3.00 9.37
C ARG A 47 -35.34 2.63 9.68
N ASP A 48 -35.59 1.35 9.95
CA ASP A 48 -36.87 0.81 10.39
C ASP A 48 -37.10 0.98 11.90
N GLY A 49 -36.20 1.67 12.61
CA GLY A 49 -36.28 1.93 14.05
C GLY A 49 -35.82 0.77 14.93
N LYS A 50 -35.47 -0.39 14.35
CA LYS A 50 -34.98 -1.53 15.12
C LYS A 50 -33.56 -1.29 15.58
N THR A 51 -33.30 -1.57 16.85
CA THR A 51 -31.94 -1.54 17.40
C THR A 51 -31.34 -2.93 17.29
N GLN A 52 -30.08 -3.02 16.85
CA GLN A 52 -29.32 -4.25 16.88
C GLN A 52 -29.30 -4.82 18.31
N GLU A 53 -29.43 -6.14 18.42
CA GLU A 53 -29.25 -6.83 19.69
C GLU A 53 -27.84 -6.61 20.23
N SER A 54 -27.74 -6.19 21.49
CA SER A 54 -26.46 -6.00 22.16
C SER A 54 -26.65 -6.11 23.68
N ALA A 55 -25.90 -7.01 24.31
CA ALA A 55 -25.92 -7.16 25.76
C ALA A 55 -25.25 -5.97 26.49
N THR A 56 -24.40 -5.20 25.80
CA THR A 56 -23.63 -4.08 26.37
C THR A 56 -24.19 -2.71 25.97
N GLY A 57 -25.18 -2.66 25.08
CA GLY A 57 -25.65 -1.42 24.45
C GLY A 57 -24.67 -0.83 23.43
N LEU A 58 -23.53 -1.51 23.17
CA LEU A 58 -22.52 -1.13 22.19
C LEU A 58 -22.58 -2.01 20.96
N TYR A 59 -22.12 -1.48 19.83
CA TYR A 59 -21.85 -2.29 18.65
C TYR A 59 -20.71 -3.28 18.97
N PRO A 60 -20.87 -4.58 18.67
CA PRO A 60 -19.89 -5.63 18.96
C PRO A 60 -18.72 -5.56 17.98
N HIS A 61 -17.83 -4.58 18.16
CA HIS A 61 -16.64 -4.41 17.34
C HIS A 61 -15.71 -5.63 17.43
N ALA A 62 -15.29 -6.15 16.28
CA ALA A 62 -14.39 -7.28 16.09
C ALA A 62 -13.30 -6.90 15.07
N GLY A 63 -12.65 -5.76 15.32
CA GLY A 63 -11.70 -5.15 14.38
C GLY A 63 -12.26 -5.14 12.95
N PHE A 64 -11.45 -5.55 11.97
CA PHE A 64 -11.86 -5.58 10.55
C PHE A 64 -13.10 -6.43 10.27
N LEU A 65 -13.36 -7.50 11.03
CA LEU A 65 -14.49 -8.41 10.76
C LEU A 65 -15.86 -7.77 10.97
N SER A 66 -15.93 -6.72 11.77
CA SER A 66 -17.16 -5.95 11.98
C SER A 66 -17.12 -4.57 11.33
N MET A 67 -16.05 -4.21 10.61
CA MET A 67 -15.94 -2.89 9.99
C MET A 67 -16.81 -2.81 8.73
N PHE A 68 -17.67 -1.79 8.66
CA PHE A 68 -18.61 -1.65 7.55
C PHE A 68 -17.95 -1.60 6.18
N HIS A 69 -16.79 -0.95 6.06
CA HIS A 69 -16.08 -0.90 4.79
C HIS A 69 -15.48 -2.26 4.40
N TYR A 70 -15.04 -3.08 5.36
CA TYR A 70 -14.60 -4.45 5.09
C TYR A 70 -15.78 -5.32 4.63
N LEU A 71 -16.90 -5.25 5.34
CA LEU A 71 -18.12 -6.01 5.01
C LEU A 71 -18.76 -5.58 3.68
N ARG A 72 -18.63 -4.30 3.31
CA ARG A 72 -19.08 -3.77 2.02
C ARG A 72 -18.13 -4.11 0.88
N ARG A 73 -16.81 -4.12 1.16
CA ARG A 73 -15.77 -4.53 0.20
C ARG A 73 -15.94 -5.98 -0.23
N TYR A 74 -16.43 -6.82 0.69
CA TYR A 74 -16.72 -8.23 0.47
C TYR A 74 -18.22 -8.49 0.67
N PRO A 75 -19.05 -8.10 -0.32
CA PRO A 75 -20.50 -8.19 -0.20
C PRO A 75 -20.98 -9.65 -0.21
N SER A 76 -22.26 -9.83 0.08
CA SER A 76 -22.95 -11.11 -0.03
C SER A 76 -24.09 -11.05 -1.04
N THR A 77 -24.60 -12.21 -1.46
CA THR A 77 -25.78 -12.37 -2.31
C THR A 77 -26.63 -13.53 -1.79
N GLU A 78 -27.84 -13.72 -2.34
CA GLU A 78 -28.69 -14.88 -2.02
C GLU A 78 -28.02 -16.23 -2.32
N THR A 79 -27.09 -16.27 -3.28
CA THR A 79 -26.36 -17.48 -3.68
C THR A 79 -25.03 -17.64 -2.95
N ASN A 80 -24.31 -16.54 -2.72
CA ASN A 80 -23.03 -16.57 -2.01
C ASN A 80 -23.21 -16.77 -0.50
N ARG A 81 -24.29 -16.24 0.10
CA ARG A 81 -24.66 -16.45 1.52
C ARG A 81 -23.49 -16.25 2.49
N ASN A 82 -22.77 -15.13 2.36
CA ASN A 82 -21.57 -14.75 3.11
C ASN A 82 -20.29 -15.59 2.87
N ARG A 83 -20.29 -16.54 1.93
CA ARG A 83 -19.10 -17.35 1.64
C ARG A 83 -17.93 -16.53 1.12
N LEU A 84 -18.16 -15.37 0.48
CA LEU A 84 -17.10 -14.45 0.12
C LEU A 84 -16.42 -13.87 1.37
N ARG A 85 -17.20 -13.42 2.36
CA ARG A 85 -16.67 -12.92 3.64
C ARG A 85 -15.88 -14.01 4.37
N ALA A 86 -16.40 -15.24 4.37
CA ALA A 86 -15.70 -16.39 4.94
C ALA A 86 -14.38 -16.69 4.21
N ARG A 87 -14.38 -16.70 2.87
CA ARG A 87 -13.15 -16.85 2.06
C ARG A 87 -12.12 -15.79 2.44
N MET A 88 -12.52 -14.52 2.50
CA MET A 88 -11.60 -13.43 2.83
C MET A 88 -11.16 -13.48 4.28
N PHE A 89 -11.96 -14.02 5.19
CA PHE A 89 -11.53 -14.31 6.55
C PHE A 89 -10.37 -15.32 6.55
N TYR A 90 -10.52 -16.46 5.88
CA TYR A 90 -9.43 -17.46 5.78
C TYR A 90 -8.19 -16.88 5.13
N GLN A 91 -8.35 -16.11 4.05
CA GLN A 91 -7.23 -15.52 3.34
C GLN A 91 -6.50 -14.46 4.18
N HIS A 92 -7.23 -13.55 4.82
CA HIS A 92 -6.62 -12.44 5.54
C HIS A 92 -6.15 -12.80 6.94
N PHE A 93 -6.85 -13.69 7.65
CA PHE A 93 -6.56 -13.97 9.05
C PHE A 93 -5.83 -15.29 9.26
N LEU A 94 -5.88 -16.21 8.29
CA LEU A 94 -5.26 -17.54 8.41
C LEU A 94 -4.36 -17.89 7.22
N GLY A 95 -4.14 -16.97 6.27
CA GLY A 95 -3.22 -17.18 5.15
C GLY A 95 -3.68 -18.26 4.16
N ILE A 96 -4.97 -18.59 4.14
CA ILE A 96 -5.53 -19.68 3.34
C ILE A 96 -6.33 -19.13 2.16
N ASP A 97 -5.88 -19.42 0.94
CA ASP A 97 -6.75 -19.28 -0.24
C ASP A 97 -7.59 -20.55 -0.42
N VAL A 98 -8.82 -20.49 0.08
CA VAL A 98 -9.80 -21.59 0.00
C VAL A 98 -10.03 -22.04 -1.46
N MET A 99 -9.77 -21.17 -2.44
CA MET A 99 -9.96 -21.49 -3.86
C MET A 99 -8.85 -22.36 -4.45
N GLN A 100 -7.72 -22.52 -3.75
CA GLN A 100 -6.60 -23.36 -4.17
C GLN A 100 -6.60 -24.75 -3.49
N GLN A 101 -7.49 -24.99 -2.52
CA GLN A 101 -7.45 -26.20 -1.69
C GLN A 101 -8.10 -27.44 -2.32
N ALA A 102 -9.04 -27.28 -3.24
CA ALA A 102 -9.70 -28.39 -3.89
C ALA A 102 -10.05 -28.05 -5.36
N PRO A 103 -9.95 -29.02 -6.28
CA PRO A 103 -10.41 -28.83 -7.64
C PRO A 103 -11.92 -28.57 -7.64
N ARG A 104 -12.35 -27.60 -8.45
CA ARG A 104 -13.79 -27.34 -8.63
C ARG A 104 -14.44 -28.55 -9.31
N VAL A 105 -15.67 -28.85 -8.90
CA VAL A 105 -16.48 -29.89 -9.54
C VAL A 105 -16.64 -29.55 -11.03
N THR A 106 -16.35 -30.51 -11.90
CA THR A 106 -16.36 -30.33 -13.36
C THR A 106 -17.79 -30.29 -13.93
N ASP A 107 -18.77 -30.88 -13.25
CA ASP A 107 -20.20 -30.82 -13.60
C ASP A 107 -21.07 -30.59 -12.35
N ALA A 108 -21.25 -29.32 -11.98
CA ALA A 108 -22.11 -28.93 -10.87
C ALA A 108 -23.60 -29.24 -11.11
N SER A 109 -24.03 -29.33 -12.36
CA SER A 109 -25.44 -29.58 -12.72
C SER A 109 -25.83 -31.03 -12.46
N ALA A 110 -24.96 -31.98 -12.82
CA ALA A 110 -25.18 -33.39 -12.52
C ALA A 110 -25.24 -33.66 -11.01
N VAL A 111 -24.39 -32.98 -10.23
CA VAL A 111 -24.42 -33.08 -8.75
C VAL A 111 -25.71 -32.48 -8.20
N ALA A 112 -26.15 -31.32 -8.70
CA ALA A 112 -27.41 -30.69 -8.29
C ALA A 112 -28.65 -31.51 -8.64
N ALA A 113 -28.60 -32.32 -9.70
CA ALA A 113 -29.69 -33.25 -10.04
C ALA A 113 -29.76 -34.46 -9.09
N LYS A 114 -28.63 -34.85 -8.48
CA LYS A 114 -28.52 -36.03 -7.61
C LYS A 114 -28.83 -35.74 -6.14
N TYR A 115 -28.48 -34.55 -5.66
CA TYR A 115 -28.57 -34.18 -4.24
C TYR A 115 -29.52 -33.00 -4.03
N LYS A 116 -30.29 -33.04 -2.95
CA LYS A 116 -31.22 -31.96 -2.59
C LYS A 116 -30.48 -30.74 -2.07
N VAL A 117 -29.42 -30.98 -1.30
CA VAL A 117 -28.49 -29.96 -0.80
C VAL A 117 -27.07 -30.40 -1.12
N PRO A 118 -26.60 -30.19 -2.37
CA PRO A 118 -25.27 -30.63 -2.79
C PRO A 118 -24.15 -30.20 -1.84
N THR A 119 -24.22 -28.99 -1.29
CA THR A 119 -23.22 -28.43 -0.38
C THR A 119 -23.09 -29.17 0.95
N MET A 120 -24.09 -29.96 1.34
CA MET A 120 -24.11 -30.74 2.58
C MET A 120 -24.12 -32.26 2.34
N GLU A 121 -24.43 -32.71 1.13
CA GLU A 121 -24.66 -34.13 0.81
C GLU A 121 -23.63 -34.70 -0.18
N ALA A 122 -23.14 -33.89 -1.13
CA ALA A 122 -22.18 -34.33 -2.13
C ALA A 122 -20.74 -34.21 -1.59
N SER A 123 -19.98 -35.30 -1.56
CA SER A 123 -18.59 -35.34 -1.07
C SER A 123 -17.73 -34.20 -1.62
N ASP A 124 -17.84 -33.97 -2.93
CA ASP A 124 -17.01 -33.02 -3.68
C ASP A 124 -17.36 -31.55 -3.36
N CYS A 125 -18.55 -31.30 -2.80
CA CYS A 125 -18.95 -29.99 -2.30
C CYS A 125 -18.70 -29.86 -0.78
N VAL A 126 -19.01 -30.90 -0.02
CA VAL A 126 -18.89 -30.94 1.45
C VAL A 126 -17.46 -30.65 1.90
N VAL A 127 -16.45 -31.10 1.16
CA VAL A 127 -15.02 -30.87 1.47
C VAL A 127 -14.70 -29.39 1.71
N CYS A 128 -15.27 -28.47 0.92
CA CYS A 128 -15.08 -27.03 1.11
C CYS A 128 -16.18 -26.43 2.01
N HIS A 129 -17.42 -26.90 1.84
CA HIS A 129 -18.57 -26.31 2.52
C HIS A 129 -18.55 -26.52 4.03
N LYS A 130 -18.02 -27.65 4.50
CA LYS A 130 -17.86 -27.93 5.95
C LYS A 130 -16.94 -26.92 6.64
N THR A 131 -16.03 -26.29 5.91
CA THR A 131 -15.08 -25.30 6.43
C THR A 131 -15.58 -23.86 6.25
N ILE A 132 -16.19 -23.55 5.10
CA ILE A 132 -16.57 -22.17 4.75
C ILE A 132 -17.96 -21.77 5.27
N ASP A 133 -18.93 -22.69 5.28
CA ASP A 133 -20.31 -22.38 5.67
C ASP A 133 -20.44 -21.97 7.15
N PRO A 134 -19.73 -22.62 8.10
CA PRO A 134 -19.76 -22.18 9.51
C PRO A 134 -19.31 -20.73 9.70
N VAL A 135 -18.22 -20.34 9.04
CA VAL A 135 -17.70 -18.96 9.09
C VAL A 135 -18.64 -18.02 8.34
N ALA A 136 -19.27 -18.45 7.25
CA ALA A 136 -20.27 -17.64 6.55
C ALA A 136 -21.49 -17.35 7.45
N GLY A 137 -21.90 -18.34 8.26
CA GLY A 137 -22.96 -18.22 9.25
C GLY A 137 -22.66 -17.22 10.39
N VAL A 138 -21.39 -16.96 10.70
CA VAL A 138 -21.00 -15.90 11.66
C VAL A 138 -21.46 -14.51 11.20
N PHE A 139 -21.57 -14.29 9.88
CA PHE A 139 -22.00 -13.02 9.30
C PHE A 139 -23.51 -12.94 9.02
N GLN A 140 -24.31 -13.86 9.55
CA GLN A 140 -25.74 -14.01 9.20
C GLN A 140 -26.62 -12.79 9.48
N ASP A 141 -26.23 -11.94 10.43
CA ASP A 141 -27.00 -10.73 10.78
C ASP A 141 -26.62 -9.50 9.95
N PHE A 142 -25.61 -9.62 9.07
CA PHE A 142 -25.27 -8.60 8.08
C PHE A 142 -25.96 -8.86 6.75
N ASN A 143 -26.52 -7.79 6.17
CA ASN A 143 -27.09 -7.83 4.83
C ASN A 143 -26.01 -7.90 3.74
N PHE A 144 -26.45 -7.89 2.48
CA PHE A 144 -25.58 -7.98 1.30
C PHE A 144 -24.54 -6.87 1.20
N GLU A 145 -24.84 -5.67 1.68
CA GLU A 145 -23.92 -4.53 1.66
C GLU A 145 -23.09 -4.41 2.94
N GLY A 146 -23.31 -5.28 3.94
CA GLY A 146 -22.54 -5.28 5.18
C GLY A 146 -23.11 -4.42 6.30
N ALA A 147 -24.32 -3.87 6.13
CA ALA A 147 -25.06 -3.25 7.23
C ALA A 147 -25.76 -4.33 8.06
N ILE A 148 -25.99 -4.07 9.34
CA ILE A 148 -26.83 -4.95 10.18
C ILE A 148 -28.25 -4.94 9.61
N GLY A 149 -28.77 -6.13 9.34
CA GLY A 149 -30.04 -6.32 8.67
C GLY A 149 -30.31 -7.81 8.47
N PRO A 150 -30.59 -8.56 9.55
CA PRO A 150 -30.85 -9.99 9.47
C PRO A 150 -32.01 -10.29 8.51
N ARG A 151 -31.92 -11.42 7.80
CA ARG A 151 -32.95 -11.85 6.85
C ARG A 151 -34.27 -12.07 7.57
N LYS A 152 -35.36 -11.54 7.01
CA LYS A 152 -36.72 -11.67 7.58
C LYS A 152 -37.17 -13.13 7.73
N SER A 153 -36.76 -13.99 6.81
CA SER A 153 -37.08 -15.43 6.78
C SER A 153 -36.15 -16.28 7.66
N GLY A 154 -35.23 -15.66 8.40
CA GLY A 154 -34.19 -16.37 9.14
C GLY A 154 -33.00 -16.78 8.27
N TRP A 155 -31.99 -17.38 8.93
CA TRP A 155 -30.82 -17.90 8.25
C TRP A 155 -31.13 -19.20 7.52
N TYR A 156 -30.34 -19.47 6.48
CA TYR A 156 -30.47 -20.66 5.64
C TYR A 156 -30.31 -21.95 6.47
N GLN A 157 -31.19 -22.93 6.24
CA GLN A 157 -31.18 -24.22 6.92
C GLN A 157 -30.43 -25.32 6.14
N ASP A 158 -30.13 -25.03 4.87
CA ASP A 158 -29.35 -25.82 3.93
C ASP A 158 -27.87 -25.39 3.92
N MET A 159 -27.33 -25.05 5.10
CA MET A 159 -25.93 -24.71 5.35
C MET A 159 -25.47 -25.35 6.66
N PHE A 160 -24.17 -25.62 6.79
CA PHE A 160 -23.61 -26.03 8.07
C PHE A 160 -23.78 -24.95 9.14
N GLN A 161 -23.94 -25.39 10.39
CA GLN A 161 -24.14 -24.53 11.55
C GLN A 161 -23.03 -23.49 11.67
N ALA A 162 -23.40 -22.26 12.06
CA ALA A 162 -22.44 -21.18 12.26
C ALA A 162 -21.39 -21.59 13.31
N GLY A 163 -20.11 -21.34 13.02
CA GLY A 163 -19.00 -21.89 13.81
C GLY A 163 -17.63 -21.65 13.16
N PHE A 164 -16.61 -22.34 13.68
CA PHE A 164 -15.23 -22.26 13.19
C PHE A 164 -14.47 -23.55 13.53
N GLU A 165 -13.81 -24.15 12.53
CA GLU A 165 -12.92 -25.33 12.69
C GLU A 165 -13.53 -26.48 13.53
N GLY A 166 -14.80 -26.79 13.27
CA GLY A 166 -15.53 -27.87 13.95
C GLY A 166 -16.16 -27.50 15.29
N GLU A 167 -15.97 -26.27 15.78
CA GLU A 167 -16.66 -25.74 16.94
C GLU A 167 -17.90 -24.95 16.51
N ASP A 168 -19.08 -25.37 16.96
CA ASP A 168 -20.32 -24.66 16.75
C ASP A 168 -20.39 -23.40 17.62
N MET A 169 -20.83 -22.29 17.03
CA MET A 169 -21.07 -21.04 17.77
C MET A 169 -22.34 -21.16 18.61
N PRO A 170 -22.27 -20.93 19.94
CA PRO A 170 -23.45 -20.93 20.79
C PRO A 170 -24.45 -19.85 20.38
N ALA A 171 -25.74 -20.13 20.48
CA ALA A 171 -26.80 -19.17 20.14
C ALA A 171 -26.70 -17.87 20.96
N SER A 172 -26.24 -17.95 22.22
CA SER A 172 -25.98 -16.80 23.09
C SER A 172 -24.91 -15.84 22.57
N ASN A 173 -24.05 -16.29 21.66
CA ASN A 173 -22.98 -15.47 21.07
C ASN A 173 -23.39 -14.83 19.74
N ARG A 174 -24.61 -15.08 19.23
CA ARG A 174 -25.06 -14.57 17.94
C ARG A 174 -24.93 -13.06 17.82
N TRP A 175 -25.37 -12.31 18.84
CA TRP A 175 -25.29 -10.84 18.83
C TRP A 175 -23.87 -10.31 18.71
N GLN A 176 -22.85 -11.11 19.07
CA GLN A 176 -21.43 -10.78 18.99
C GLN A 176 -20.64 -11.77 18.10
N ALA A 177 -21.29 -12.36 17.09
CA ALA A 177 -20.73 -13.46 16.31
C ALA A 177 -19.34 -13.16 15.71
N PRO A 178 -19.06 -11.98 15.11
CA PRO A 178 -17.71 -11.66 14.63
C PRO A 178 -16.64 -11.62 15.72
N GLN A 179 -16.99 -11.21 16.96
CA GLN A 179 -16.07 -11.22 18.10
C GLN A 179 -15.73 -12.66 18.49
N TRP A 180 -16.75 -13.54 18.55
CA TRP A 180 -16.57 -14.97 18.82
C TRP A 180 -15.61 -15.64 17.83
N LEU A 181 -15.72 -15.30 16.53
CA LEU A 181 -14.82 -15.80 15.50
C LEU A 181 -13.41 -15.21 15.65
N ALA A 182 -13.30 -13.90 15.91
CA ALA A 182 -12.02 -13.23 16.09
C ALA A 182 -11.20 -13.83 17.24
N GLU A 183 -11.84 -14.12 18.38
CA GLU A 183 -11.22 -14.73 19.55
C GLU A 183 -10.61 -16.11 19.28
N ARG A 184 -11.18 -16.85 18.32
CA ARG A 184 -10.66 -18.15 17.88
C ARG A 184 -9.56 -17.98 16.85
N ALA A 185 -9.77 -17.10 15.88
CA ALA A 185 -8.80 -16.81 14.84
C ALA A 185 -7.44 -16.41 15.43
N VAL A 186 -7.41 -15.53 16.43
CA VAL A 186 -6.14 -15.08 17.05
C VAL A 186 -5.41 -16.17 17.85
N LYS A 187 -6.10 -17.26 18.22
CA LYS A 187 -5.50 -18.43 18.90
C LYS A 187 -5.04 -19.50 17.91
N ASP A 188 -5.41 -19.37 16.64
CA ASP A 188 -5.01 -20.29 15.60
C ASP A 188 -3.52 -20.11 15.26
N PRO A 189 -2.72 -21.20 15.17
CA PRO A 189 -1.30 -21.10 14.86
C PRO A 189 -1.01 -20.50 13.47
N ARG A 190 -1.98 -20.51 12.55
CA ARG A 190 -1.86 -19.89 11.23
C ARG A 190 -1.95 -18.36 11.28
N PHE A 191 -2.59 -17.80 12.31
CA PHE A 191 -2.82 -16.35 12.41
C PHE A 191 -1.53 -15.53 12.47
N PRO A 192 -0.54 -15.86 13.34
CA PRO A 192 0.74 -15.15 13.36
C PRO A 192 1.44 -15.13 11.99
N ILE A 193 1.45 -16.27 11.30
CA ILE A 193 2.07 -16.41 9.97
C ILE A 193 1.35 -15.48 8.98
N ALA A 194 0.03 -15.54 8.90
CA ALA A 194 -0.76 -14.69 8.01
C ALA A 194 -0.52 -13.19 8.26
N MET A 195 -0.43 -12.76 9.52
CA MET A 195 -0.13 -11.37 9.86
C MET A 195 1.27 -10.94 9.39
N VAL A 196 2.26 -11.82 9.48
CA VAL A 196 3.61 -11.55 8.98
C VAL A 196 3.66 -11.54 7.45
N GLU A 197 2.90 -12.39 6.77
CA GLU A 197 2.74 -12.32 5.30
C GLU A 197 2.12 -11.00 4.85
N HIS A 198 1.17 -10.43 5.61
CA HIS A 198 0.67 -9.06 5.34
C HIS A 198 1.76 -8.01 5.54
N VAL A 199 2.59 -8.15 6.58
CA VAL A 199 3.74 -7.25 6.77
C VAL A 199 4.71 -7.35 5.59
N TYR A 200 4.97 -8.57 5.10
CA TYR A 200 5.78 -8.79 3.89
C TYR A 200 5.18 -8.03 2.70
N TYR A 201 3.89 -8.19 2.45
CA TYR A 201 3.18 -7.50 1.36
C TYR A 201 3.22 -5.97 1.48
N ILE A 202 3.01 -5.43 2.68
CA ILE A 202 3.04 -3.97 2.92
C ILE A 202 4.42 -3.38 2.63
N LEU A 203 5.47 -4.09 3.01
CA LEU A 203 6.86 -3.64 2.91
C LEU A 203 7.44 -3.86 1.50
N HIS A 204 7.29 -5.07 0.94
CA HIS A 204 7.84 -5.45 -0.36
C HIS A 204 6.92 -5.09 -1.54
N GLY A 205 5.63 -4.82 -1.31
CA GLY A 205 4.66 -4.52 -2.37
C GLY A 205 4.21 -5.73 -3.19
N ARG A 206 4.64 -6.95 -2.82
CA ARG A 206 4.32 -8.22 -3.50
C ARG A 206 3.99 -9.31 -2.49
N LYS A 207 3.23 -10.33 -2.93
CA LYS A 207 2.84 -11.44 -2.07
C LYS A 207 4.04 -12.37 -1.84
N VAL A 208 4.00 -13.13 -0.75
CA VAL A 208 4.98 -14.19 -0.50
C VAL A 208 4.95 -15.24 -1.62
N LEU A 209 6.09 -15.86 -1.85
CA LEU A 209 6.28 -16.92 -2.82
C LEU A 209 5.29 -18.07 -2.57
N GLN A 210 4.80 -18.62 -3.67
CA GLN A 210 3.94 -19.80 -3.68
C GLN A 210 4.77 -21.05 -3.99
N LEU A 211 4.21 -22.22 -3.68
CA LEU A 211 4.83 -23.48 -4.04
C LEU A 211 4.92 -23.58 -5.58
N PRO A 212 6.11 -23.83 -6.17
CA PRO A 212 6.21 -24.09 -7.60
C PRO A 212 5.40 -25.33 -7.96
N GLU A 213 4.48 -25.21 -8.92
CA GLU A 213 3.57 -26.30 -9.32
C GLU A 213 4.17 -27.20 -10.40
N ASP A 214 4.98 -26.63 -11.30
CA ASP A 214 5.60 -27.34 -12.42
C ASP A 214 6.97 -27.93 -12.02
N ILE A 215 7.01 -29.23 -11.77
CA ILE A 215 8.23 -29.95 -11.40
C ILE A 215 9.23 -30.06 -12.56
N ASP A 216 8.76 -29.93 -13.80
CA ASP A 216 9.58 -30.04 -15.01
C ASP A 216 10.19 -28.68 -15.40
N ASP A 217 9.81 -27.58 -14.73
CA ASP A 217 10.45 -26.27 -14.88
C ASP A 217 11.95 -26.40 -14.58
N PRO A 218 12.85 -26.06 -15.53
CA PRO A 218 14.28 -26.10 -15.30
C PRO A 218 14.70 -25.34 -14.03
N LEU A 219 13.99 -24.27 -13.65
CA LEU A 219 14.24 -23.43 -12.48
C LEU A 219 13.53 -23.90 -11.20
N PHE A 220 12.79 -25.01 -11.22
CA PHE A 220 12.05 -25.54 -10.07
C PHE A 220 12.91 -25.62 -8.80
N GLY A 221 14.14 -26.13 -8.94
CA GLY A 221 15.09 -26.26 -7.82
C GLY A 221 15.42 -24.91 -7.16
N GLY A 222 15.72 -23.89 -7.97
CA GLY A 222 15.99 -22.52 -7.48
C GLY A 222 14.78 -21.88 -6.82
N LYS A 223 13.61 -21.94 -7.48
CA LYS A 223 12.35 -21.40 -6.95
C LYS A 223 11.95 -22.06 -5.63
N ARG A 224 12.11 -23.38 -5.51
CA ARG A 224 11.84 -24.12 -4.27
C ARG A 224 12.78 -23.70 -3.15
N ARG A 225 14.07 -23.46 -3.42
CA ARG A 225 15.02 -22.97 -2.42
C ARG A 225 14.67 -21.56 -1.93
N ALA A 226 14.31 -20.65 -2.84
CA ALA A 226 13.83 -19.31 -2.48
C ALA A 226 12.62 -19.36 -1.56
N LEU A 227 11.61 -20.17 -1.91
CA LEU A 227 10.42 -20.36 -1.12
C LEU A 227 10.74 -20.84 0.30
N LEU A 228 11.58 -21.88 0.44
CA LEU A 228 11.93 -22.44 1.74
C LEU A 228 12.68 -21.43 2.63
N ALA A 229 13.60 -20.67 2.04
CA ALA A 229 14.32 -19.63 2.75
C ALA A 229 13.37 -18.51 3.23
N GLN A 230 12.46 -18.05 2.36
CA GLN A 230 11.46 -17.04 2.74
C GLN A 230 10.51 -17.57 3.81
N ARG A 231 10.03 -18.81 3.68
CA ARG A 231 9.14 -19.44 4.67
C ARG A 231 9.80 -19.52 6.04
N THR A 232 11.07 -19.90 6.10
CA THR A 232 11.86 -19.92 7.34
C THR A 232 11.92 -18.53 7.98
N MET A 233 12.17 -17.48 7.19
CA MET A 233 12.18 -16.10 7.68
C MET A 233 10.80 -15.63 8.18
N ILE A 234 9.73 -15.94 7.45
CA ILE A 234 8.35 -15.61 7.86
C ILE A 234 7.98 -16.31 9.17
N GLU A 235 8.33 -17.60 9.31
CA GLU A 235 8.04 -18.39 10.52
C GLU A 235 8.82 -17.90 11.74
N ASP A 236 10.12 -17.55 11.59
CA ASP A 236 10.91 -16.95 12.68
C ASP A 236 10.31 -15.61 13.14
N ILE A 237 9.93 -14.74 12.19
CA ILE A 237 9.29 -13.46 12.51
C ILE A 237 7.91 -13.69 13.16
N ALA A 238 7.15 -14.69 12.71
CA ALA A 238 5.86 -15.06 13.29
C ALA A 238 5.98 -15.57 14.73
N GLN A 239 7.07 -16.30 15.03
CA GLN A 239 7.41 -16.69 16.40
C GLN A 239 7.67 -15.47 17.27
N ARG A 240 8.55 -14.55 16.85
CA ARG A 240 8.83 -13.30 17.59
C ARG A 240 7.57 -12.44 17.77
N PHE A 241 6.72 -12.39 16.75
CA PHE A 241 5.42 -11.72 16.80
C PHE A 241 4.52 -12.34 17.89
N THR A 242 4.46 -13.66 17.97
CA THR A 242 3.70 -14.39 19.00
C THR A 242 4.26 -14.14 20.40
N GLU A 243 5.56 -14.27 20.59
CA GLU A 243 6.27 -14.00 21.87
C GLU A 243 6.06 -12.57 22.35
N SER A 244 5.94 -11.61 21.42
CA SER A 244 5.64 -10.21 21.70
C SER A 244 4.17 -9.93 22.06
N LYS A 245 3.35 -10.98 22.29
CA LYS A 245 1.90 -10.89 22.49
C LYS A 245 1.18 -10.23 21.30
N LEU A 246 1.56 -10.64 20.08
CA LEU A 246 1.00 -10.15 18.82
C LEU A 246 1.20 -8.63 18.61
N ASN A 247 2.35 -8.10 19.00
CA ASN A 247 2.70 -6.71 18.73
C ASN A 247 3.24 -6.55 17.29
N LEU A 248 2.41 -6.02 16.39
CA LEU A 248 2.75 -5.91 14.97
C LEU A 248 4.01 -5.07 14.71
N LYS A 249 4.35 -4.13 15.60
CA LYS A 249 5.60 -3.34 15.49
C LYS A 249 6.85 -4.22 15.55
N VAL A 250 6.80 -5.34 16.29
CA VAL A 250 7.92 -6.30 16.36
C VAL A 250 8.09 -7.00 15.02
N ALA A 251 7.00 -7.47 14.40
CA ALA A 251 7.04 -8.10 13.08
C ALA A 251 7.57 -7.13 12.01
N ILE A 252 7.10 -5.87 11.99
CA ILE A 252 7.59 -4.85 11.04
C ILE A 252 9.09 -4.60 11.22
N LYS A 253 9.55 -4.39 12.46
CA LYS A 253 10.98 -4.17 12.74
C LYS A 253 11.84 -5.37 12.37
N ALA A 254 11.38 -6.58 12.66
CA ALA A 254 12.11 -7.80 12.33
C ALA A 254 12.18 -8.01 10.80
N MET A 255 11.11 -7.72 10.06
CA MET A 255 11.09 -7.78 8.60
C MET A 255 12.07 -6.77 8.00
N ILE A 256 12.04 -5.51 8.45
CA ILE A 256 12.97 -4.46 7.99
C ILE A 256 14.43 -4.81 8.31
N GLY A 257 14.67 -5.49 9.44
CA GLY A 257 15.99 -5.96 9.83
C GLY A 257 16.44 -7.27 9.19
N SER A 258 15.61 -7.88 8.32
CA SER A 258 15.94 -9.15 7.69
C SER A 258 16.90 -8.97 6.51
N GLU A 259 17.73 -9.98 6.25
CA GLU A 259 18.58 -10.02 5.05
C GLU A 259 17.76 -9.95 3.75
N PHE A 260 16.51 -10.43 3.78
CA PHE A 260 15.60 -10.35 2.64
C PHE A 260 15.23 -8.90 2.30
N TYR A 261 14.93 -8.08 3.30
CA TYR A 261 14.54 -6.68 3.10
C TYR A 261 15.75 -5.79 2.81
N GLN A 262 16.89 -6.07 3.44
CA GLN A 262 18.11 -5.26 3.32
C GLN A 262 18.97 -5.62 2.11
N ALA A 263 18.66 -6.72 1.42
CA ALA A 263 19.36 -7.09 0.20
C ALA A 263 19.25 -5.97 -0.86
N ASP A 264 20.40 -5.50 -1.33
CA ASP A 264 20.51 -4.51 -2.41
C ASP A 264 21.48 -5.03 -3.49
N GLY A 265 21.16 -4.77 -4.75
CA GLY A 265 22.05 -5.02 -5.89
C GLY A 265 22.45 -6.48 -6.15
N LEU A 266 21.84 -7.48 -5.50
CA LEU A 266 22.32 -8.86 -5.60
C LEU A 266 22.05 -9.52 -6.97
N ALA A 267 21.00 -9.11 -7.68
CA ALA A 267 20.62 -9.72 -8.96
C ALA A 267 21.56 -9.36 -10.12
N THR A 268 22.38 -8.30 -10.00
CA THR A 268 23.28 -7.83 -11.06
C THR A 268 24.63 -8.55 -11.08
N VAL A 269 24.92 -9.39 -10.08
CA VAL A 269 26.21 -10.10 -9.94
C VAL A 269 26.11 -11.60 -10.27
N VAL A 270 24.88 -12.12 -10.44
CA VAL A 270 24.64 -13.56 -10.55
C VAL A 270 24.28 -13.96 -11.98
N GLU A 271 25.23 -14.64 -12.64
CA GLU A 271 25.06 -15.17 -13.99
C GLU A 271 24.35 -16.54 -14.03
N HIS A 272 24.46 -17.36 -12.98
CA HIS A 272 23.90 -18.72 -13.00
C HIS A 272 22.36 -18.71 -12.86
N PRO A 273 21.59 -19.27 -13.82
CA PRO A 273 20.13 -19.14 -13.86
C PRO A 273 19.40 -19.62 -12.60
N GLN A 274 19.85 -20.73 -11.99
CA GLN A 274 19.27 -21.23 -10.73
C GLN A 274 19.43 -20.22 -9.59
N ARG A 275 20.61 -19.60 -9.51
CA ARG A 275 20.93 -18.68 -8.42
C ARG A 275 20.21 -17.35 -8.63
N LYS A 276 20.04 -16.92 -9.88
CA LYS A 276 19.19 -15.78 -10.21
C LYS A 276 17.74 -16.01 -9.78
N ALA A 277 17.17 -17.18 -10.10
CA ALA A 277 15.82 -17.54 -9.67
C ALA A 277 15.67 -17.60 -8.13
N GLU A 278 16.74 -17.93 -7.40
CA GLU A 278 16.74 -17.90 -5.93
C GLU A 278 16.66 -16.48 -5.34
N MET A 279 17.22 -15.51 -6.05
CA MET A 279 17.43 -14.14 -5.57
C MET A 279 16.42 -13.14 -6.14
N ASP A 280 15.56 -13.58 -7.04
CA ASP A 280 14.59 -12.76 -7.77
C ASP A 280 13.61 -12.01 -6.83
N ASP A 281 13.28 -12.63 -5.70
CA ASP A 281 12.36 -12.07 -4.69
C ASP A 281 13.06 -11.35 -3.53
N LEU A 282 14.37 -11.12 -3.60
CA LEU A 282 15.12 -10.39 -2.57
C LEU A 282 15.08 -8.88 -2.79
N GLY A 283 15.21 -8.13 -1.70
CA GLY A 283 15.34 -6.67 -1.71
C GLY A 283 14.05 -5.92 -2.00
N LEU A 284 14.18 -4.60 -1.98
CA LEU A 284 13.09 -3.67 -2.27
C LEU A 284 13.29 -3.08 -3.65
N VAL A 285 12.40 -3.47 -4.56
CA VAL A 285 12.25 -2.76 -5.83
C VAL A 285 10.76 -2.74 -6.12
N ARG A 286 10.11 -1.63 -5.76
CA ARG A 286 8.72 -1.40 -6.12
C ARG A 286 8.47 0.04 -6.53
N LEU A 287 7.59 0.21 -7.50
CA LEU A 287 7.13 1.53 -7.90
C LEU A 287 6.36 2.19 -6.75
N LEU A 288 6.69 3.45 -6.47
CA LEU A 288 5.99 4.24 -5.46
C LEU A 288 4.51 4.40 -5.82
N SER A 289 3.63 4.11 -4.86
CA SER A 289 2.20 4.45 -4.99
C SER A 289 2.00 5.96 -5.13
N PRO A 290 0.86 6.42 -5.69
CA PRO A 290 0.58 7.85 -5.80
C PRO A 290 0.73 8.61 -4.47
N GLU A 291 0.25 8.01 -3.37
CA GLU A 291 0.33 8.61 -2.05
C GLU A 291 1.76 8.67 -1.50
N GLN A 292 2.59 7.66 -1.79
CA GLN A 292 4.01 7.67 -1.40
C GLN A 292 4.80 8.68 -2.21
N LEU A 293 4.58 8.76 -3.53
CA LEU A 293 5.25 9.71 -4.39
C LEU A 293 4.93 11.16 -3.99
N GLU A 294 3.66 11.50 -3.73
CA GLU A 294 3.28 12.82 -3.22
C GLU A 294 3.97 13.15 -1.88
N ARG A 295 4.08 12.18 -0.96
CA ARG A 295 4.80 12.37 0.31
C ARG A 295 6.31 12.55 0.11
N LYS A 296 6.94 11.78 -0.79
CA LYS A 296 8.37 11.92 -1.14
C LYS A 296 8.65 13.30 -1.72
N ILE A 297 7.81 13.75 -2.66
CA ILE A 297 7.90 15.10 -3.22
C ILE A 297 7.75 16.15 -2.13
N ALA A 298 6.75 16.02 -1.24
CA ALA A 298 6.58 16.97 -0.13
C ALA A 298 7.77 17.02 0.83
N ALA A 299 8.38 15.88 1.15
CA ALA A 299 9.56 15.83 2.01
C ALA A 299 10.79 16.50 1.37
N ILE A 300 10.99 16.31 0.07
CA ILE A 300 12.17 16.83 -0.64
C ILE A 300 11.99 18.31 -1.01
N PHE A 301 10.81 18.68 -1.51
CA PHE A 301 10.53 20.00 -2.09
C PHE A 301 9.71 20.92 -1.17
N GLY A 302 9.29 20.45 0.01
CA GLY A 302 8.49 21.19 0.98
C GLY A 302 6.99 21.27 0.67
N LYS A 303 6.55 20.74 -0.49
CA LYS A 303 5.13 20.73 -0.88
C LYS A 303 4.83 19.53 -1.79
N ARG A 304 3.62 18.98 -1.68
CA ARG A 304 3.06 17.99 -2.61
C ARG A 304 2.96 18.57 -4.04
N TRP A 305 3.10 17.72 -5.04
CA TRP A 305 2.78 18.07 -6.43
C TRP A 305 1.28 18.33 -6.57
N GLY A 306 0.47 17.50 -5.90
CA GLY A 306 -0.97 17.67 -5.75
C GLY A 306 -1.78 17.31 -6.99
N ARG A 307 -1.16 16.76 -8.05
CA ARG A 307 -1.85 16.34 -9.28
C ARG A 307 -2.14 14.84 -9.33
N LEU A 308 -1.60 14.04 -8.41
CA LEU A 308 -1.96 12.63 -8.26
C LEU A 308 -3.26 12.47 -7.47
N ASN A 309 -4.35 13.01 -8.04
CA ASN A 309 -5.72 12.93 -7.54
C ASN A 309 -6.65 12.35 -8.63
N ASP A 310 -7.86 11.97 -8.25
CA ASP A 310 -8.92 11.52 -9.15
C ASP A 310 -8.42 10.51 -10.22
N ALA A 311 -8.56 10.86 -11.50
CA ALA A 311 -8.14 10.02 -12.61
C ALA A 311 -6.62 9.79 -12.64
N PHE A 312 -5.80 10.79 -12.30
CA PHE A 312 -4.34 10.64 -12.29
C PHE A 312 -3.89 9.69 -11.19
N GLN A 313 -4.57 9.68 -10.04
CA GLN A 313 -4.30 8.73 -8.97
C GLN A 313 -4.52 7.29 -9.46
N VAL A 314 -5.66 7.01 -10.10
CA VAL A 314 -5.99 5.67 -10.61
C VAL A 314 -5.04 5.26 -11.75
N LEU A 315 -4.80 6.13 -12.72
CA LEU A 315 -3.88 5.87 -13.84
C LEU A 315 -2.43 5.62 -13.39
N TYR A 316 -2.03 6.18 -12.25
CA TYR A 316 -0.71 6.00 -11.67
C TYR A 316 -0.59 4.75 -10.76
N GLY A 317 -1.66 3.97 -10.59
CA GLY A 317 -1.65 2.74 -9.77
C GLY A 317 -2.29 2.88 -8.38
N GLY A 318 -3.05 3.97 -8.16
CA GLY A 318 -3.95 4.11 -7.02
C GLY A 318 -5.20 3.25 -7.12
N ILE A 319 -6.01 3.27 -6.07
CA ILE A 319 -7.30 2.55 -5.99
C ILE A 319 -8.41 3.52 -5.59
N ASP A 320 -9.62 3.26 -6.06
CA ASP A 320 -10.84 3.97 -5.64
C ASP A 320 -11.70 3.12 -4.67
N SER A 321 -11.32 1.85 -4.47
CA SER A 321 -12.06 0.85 -3.67
C SER A 321 -13.49 0.55 -4.16
N ILE A 322 -13.86 1.02 -5.35
CA ILE A 322 -15.16 0.83 -6.00
C ILE A 322 -14.96 -0.01 -7.26
N THR A 323 -14.27 0.54 -8.26
CA THR A 323 -14.00 -0.11 -9.55
C THR A 323 -12.56 -0.62 -9.62
N VAL A 324 -11.61 0.15 -9.08
CA VAL A 324 -10.20 -0.19 -8.97
C VAL A 324 -9.87 -0.48 -7.53
N THR A 325 -9.56 -1.75 -7.33
CA THR A 325 -9.84 -2.45 -6.08
C THR A 325 -8.58 -3.16 -5.56
N GLU A 326 -7.61 -3.27 -6.45
CA GLU A 326 -6.24 -3.71 -6.22
C GLU A 326 -5.32 -2.71 -6.93
N ARG A 327 -4.13 -2.50 -6.38
CA ARG A 327 -3.14 -1.59 -6.98
C ARG A 327 -2.52 -2.27 -8.19
N ASN A 328 -2.37 -1.52 -9.28
CA ASN A 328 -1.50 -1.95 -10.36
C ASN A 328 -0.05 -1.66 -9.97
N ALA A 329 0.72 -2.71 -9.73
CA ALA A 329 2.15 -2.62 -9.41
C ALA A 329 3.03 -2.65 -10.67
N ASP A 330 2.46 -3.05 -11.82
CA ASP A 330 3.20 -3.17 -13.06
C ASP A 330 3.31 -1.82 -13.77
N PRO A 331 4.52 -1.42 -14.20
CA PRO A 331 4.71 -0.18 -14.93
C PRO A 331 3.88 -0.13 -16.22
N SER A 332 3.18 0.98 -16.44
CA SER A 332 2.38 1.21 -17.64
C SER A 332 2.81 2.47 -18.38
N GLY A 333 2.42 2.58 -19.66
CA GLY A 333 2.65 3.80 -20.45
C GLY A 333 2.03 5.04 -19.81
N ALA A 334 0.87 4.90 -19.16
CA ALA A 334 0.21 5.99 -18.43
C ALA A 334 1.04 6.44 -17.22
N MET A 335 1.54 5.49 -16.42
CA MET A 335 2.45 5.80 -15.29
C MET A 335 3.69 6.54 -15.78
N GLY A 336 4.33 6.03 -16.84
CA GLY A 336 5.52 6.67 -17.43
C GLY A 336 5.25 8.07 -18.01
N ALA A 337 4.06 8.32 -18.55
CA ALA A 337 3.67 9.65 -19.00
C ALA A 337 3.45 10.61 -17.82
N ILE A 338 2.76 10.16 -16.77
CA ILE A 338 2.52 10.94 -15.55
C ILE A 338 3.84 11.29 -14.86
N GLN A 339 4.80 10.36 -14.78
CA GLN A 339 6.14 10.61 -14.24
C GLN A 339 6.88 11.68 -15.01
N ARG A 340 6.78 11.69 -16.35
CA ARG A 340 7.39 12.74 -17.18
C ARG A 340 6.74 14.10 -16.94
N ILE A 341 5.42 14.16 -16.80
CA ILE A 341 4.71 15.40 -16.48
C ILE A 341 5.18 15.89 -15.10
N MET A 342 5.16 15.04 -14.08
CA MET A 342 5.65 15.35 -12.73
C MET A 342 7.10 15.87 -12.76
N ALA A 343 7.99 15.19 -13.46
CA ALA A 343 9.40 15.57 -13.56
C ALA A 343 9.63 16.91 -14.26
N ASN A 344 8.66 17.42 -15.03
CA ASN A 344 8.71 18.77 -15.59
C ASN A 344 8.05 19.79 -14.67
N ASP A 345 6.87 19.46 -14.13
CA ASP A 345 6.06 20.35 -13.29
C ASP A 345 6.75 20.69 -11.96
N VAL A 346 7.29 19.68 -11.27
CA VAL A 346 7.88 19.84 -9.94
C VAL A 346 9.09 20.77 -9.99
N PRO A 347 10.12 20.55 -10.84
CA PRO A 347 11.24 21.48 -10.95
C PRO A 347 10.82 22.87 -11.39
N CYS A 348 9.88 22.98 -12.33
CA CYS A 348 9.33 24.25 -12.79
C CYS A 348 8.75 25.06 -11.61
N TYR A 349 8.02 24.42 -10.71
CA TYR A 349 7.45 25.09 -9.54
C TYR A 349 8.49 25.41 -8.46
N HIS A 350 9.54 24.61 -8.29
CA HIS A 350 10.38 24.66 -7.09
C HIS A 350 11.73 25.37 -7.25
N VAL A 351 12.40 25.31 -8.42
CA VAL A 351 13.78 25.83 -8.55
C VAL A 351 13.86 27.34 -8.29
N ALA A 352 13.12 28.13 -9.05
CA ALA A 352 13.11 29.58 -8.87
C ALA A 352 12.59 29.98 -7.49
N ARG A 353 11.66 29.22 -6.92
CA ARG A 353 11.15 29.49 -5.57
C ARG A 353 12.20 29.28 -4.48
N ASP A 354 12.99 28.23 -4.59
CA ASP A 354 14.04 27.90 -3.62
C ASP A 354 15.12 28.98 -3.63
N PHE A 355 15.63 29.39 -4.80
CA PHE A 355 16.66 30.43 -4.90
C PHE A 355 16.25 31.81 -4.34
N ARG A 356 14.95 32.10 -4.25
CA ARG A 356 14.43 33.34 -3.62
C ARG A 356 14.52 33.32 -2.09
N LEU A 357 14.64 32.15 -1.49
CA LEU A 357 14.88 32.04 -0.07
C LEU A 357 16.35 32.37 0.23
N GLU A 358 16.60 32.88 1.43
CA GLU A 358 17.97 32.98 1.95
C GLU A 358 18.63 31.59 1.93
N PRO A 359 19.94 31.48 1.67
CA PRO A 359 20.62 30.19 1.55
C PRO A 359 20.33 29.20 2.68
N ALA A 360 20.26 29.67 3.93
CA ALA A 360 19.96 28.83 5.10
C ALA A 360 18.53 28.27 5.16
N LYS A 361 17.59 28.81 4.36
CA LYS A 361 16.19 28.38 4.28
C LYS A 361 15.90 27.55 3.02
N ARG A 362 16.87 27.42 2.11
CA ARG A 362 16.76 26.64 0.88
C ARG A 362 16.77 25.14 1.17
N LEU A 363 15.91 24.40 0.48
CA LEU A 363 15.86 22.94 0.57
C LEU A 363 16.71 22.27 -0.50
N LEU A 364 16.87 22.90 -1.67
CA LEU A 364 17.52 22.31 -2.84
C LEU A 364 18.92 22.88 -3.06
N PHE A 365 19.08 24.20 -2.93
CA PHE A 365 20.31 24.91 -3.29
C PHE A 365 20.94 25.71 -2.14
N PRO A 366 21.20 25.11 -0.96
CA PRO A 366 21.66 25.86 0.22
C PRO A 366 23.09 26.40 0.11
N GLN A 367 23.92 25.86 -0.80
CA GLN A 367 25.36 26.14 -0.89
C GLN A 367 25.81 26.73 -2.23
N ILE A 368 24.87 27.12 -3.09
CA ILE A 368 25.17 27.68 -4.41
C ILE A 368 24.30 28.88 -4.71
N ASP A 369 24.90 29.89 -5.32
CA ASP A 369 24.20 31.07 -5.81
C ASP A 369 23.73 30.86 -7.25
N PRO A 370 22.61 31.48 -7.64
CA PRO A 370 22.05 31.31 -8.98
C PRO A 370 22.97 31.86 -10.07
N ASP A 371 23.88 32.79 -9.78
CA ASP A 371 24.77 33.40 -10.78
C ASP A 371 26.06 32.61 -11.03
N VAL A 372 26.26 31.46 -10.35
CA VAL A 372 27.44 30.61 -10.56
C VAL A 372 27.33 29.88 -11.89
N VAL A 373 28.24 30.20 -12.82
CA VAL A 373 28.34 29.59 -14.15
C VAL A 373 29.59 28.71 -14.27
N PRO A 374 29.56 27.64 -15.09
CA PRO A 374 30.72 26.78 -15.31
C PRO A 374 31.77 27.51 -16.15
N GLY A 375 33.04 27.15 -15.94
CA GLY A 375 34.18 27.66 -16.72
C GLY A 375 35.46 27.69 -15.90
N GLU A 376 35.42 28.36 -14.73
CA GLU A 376 36.53 28.37 -13.78
C GLU A 376 36.48 27.16 -12.84
N GLU A 377 37.64 26.65 -12.43
CA GLU A 377 37.74 25.46 -11.58
C GLU A 377 37.00 25.61 -10.25
N ALA A 378 37.11 26.77 -9.61
CA ALA A 378 36.39 27.04 -8.35
C ALA A 378 34.85 27.02 -8.53
N SER A 379 34.34 27.55 -9.64
CA SER A 379 32.90 27.53 -9.96
C SER A 379 32.43 26.13 -10.31
N ASN A 380 33.22 25.38 -11.08
CA ASN A 380 32.94 23.99 -11.41
C ASN A 380 32.83 23.13 -10.14
N GLN A 381 33.74 23.31 -9.18
CA GLN A 381 33.71 22.61 -7.89
C GLN A 381 32.45 22.94 -7.08
N LYS A 382 32.03 24.21 -7.02
CA LYS A 382 30.77 24.60 -6.34
C LYS A 382 29.55 23.93 -6.98
N ILE A 383 29.48 23.91 -8.32
CA ILE A 383 28.37 23.24 -9.05
C ILE A 383 28.37 21.75 -8.73
N ARG A 384 29.53 21.08 -8.73
CA ARG A 384 29.63 19.65 -8.38
C ARG A 384 29.20 19.35 -6.95
N GLN A 385 29.56 20.20 -5.99
CA GLN A 385 29.12 20.06 -4.60
C GLN A 385 27.60 20.19 -4.47
N ALA A 386 26.99 21.14 -5.18
CA ALA A 386 25.53 21.24 -5.24
C ALA A 386 24.89 19.99 -5.87
N LEU A 387 25.50 19.43 -6.92
CA LEU A 387 25.03 18.20 -7.57
C LEU A 387 25.11 16.98 -6.64
N VAL A 388 26.18 16.84 -5.87
CA VAL A 388 26.31 15.79 -4.84
C VAL A 388 25.16 15.88 -3.85
N LEU A 389 24.86 17.08 -3.35
CA LEU A 389 23.73 17.34 -2.44
C LEU A 389 22.38 16.95 -3.05
N LEU A 390 22.16 17.26 -4.34
CA LEU A 390 20.94 16.89 -5.03
C LEU A 390 20.83 15.38 -5.26
N HIS A 391 21.91 14.70 -5.65
CA HIS A 391 21.92 13.24 -5.80
C HIS A 391 21.61 12.56 -4.47
N GLN A 392 22.22 13.00 -3.38
CA GLN A 392 21.93 12.48 -2.04
C GLN A 392 20.48 12.74 -1.66
N ARG A 393 19.98 13.97 -1.83
CA ARG A 393 18.63 14.36 -1.40
C ARG A 393 17.52 13.71 -2.21
N LEU A 394 17.69 13.57 -3.53
CA LEU A 394 16.64 13.05 -4.43
C LEU A 394 16.74 11.54 -4.61
N LEU A 395 17.95 10.99 -4.70
CA LEU A 395 18.19 9.60 -5.06
C LEU A 395 18.78 8.77 -3.91
N GLY A 396 19.13 9.38 -2.78
CA GLY A 396 19.72 8.67 -1.63
C GLY A 396 21.18 8.25 -1.83
N HIS A 397 21.85 8.74 -2.88
CA HIS A 397 23.23 8.32 -3.21
C HIS A 397 24.28 9.26 -2.62
N ASP A 398 25.13 8.72 -1.75
CA ASP A 398 26.35 9.39 -1.29
C ASP A 398 27.46 9.21 -2.33
N ARG A 399 27.75 10.25 -3.11
CA ARG A 399 28.72 10.24 -4.22
C ARG A 399 29.78 11.31 -4.03
N ALA A 400 31.02 10.99 -4.41
CA ALA A 400 32.10 11.97 -4.47
C ALA A 400 31.90 12.96 -5.64
N PRO A 401 32.43 14.20 -5.56
CA PRO A 401 32.28 15.21 -6.62
C PRO A 401 32.84 14.82 -8.00
N ASP A 402 33.79 13.89 -8.04
CA ASP A 402 34.45 13.34 -9.24
C ASP A 402 33.79 12.04 -9.74
N HIS A 403 32.72 11.58 -9.08
CA HIS A 403 32.01 10.37 -9.48
C HIS A 403 31.42 10.53 -10.91
N PRO A 404 31.47 9.49 -11.78
CA PRO A 404 31.01 9.58 -13.17
C PRO A 404 29.57 10.08 -13.35
N GLU A 405 28.67 9.71 -12.43
CA GLU A 405 27.28 10.20 -12.48
C GLU A 405 27.13 11.68 -12.08
N ILE A 406 28.01 12.20 -11.21
CA ILE A 406 28.07 13.64 -10.91
C ILE A 406 28.62 14.38 -12.12
N GLU A 407 29.66 13.84 -12.76
CA GLU A 407 30.20 14.35 -14.02
C GLU A 407 29.12 14.41 -15.11
N ARG A 408 28.36 13.34 -15.30
CA ARG A 408 27.26 13.31 -16.26
C ARG A 408 26.21 14.38 -16.00
N THR A 409 25.87 14.62 -14.74
CA THR A 409 24.88 15.64 -14.37
C THR A 409 25.47 17.05 -14.52
N PHE A 410 26.76 17.23 -14.24
CA PHE A 410 27.49 18.46 -14.50
C PHE A 410 27.53 18.79 -16.00
N GLN A 411 27.81 17.80 -16.85
CA GLN A 411 27.79 17.94 -18.31
C GLN A 411 26.41 18.33 -18.84
N LEU A 412 25.33 17.76 -18.27
CA LEU A 412 23.97 18.19 -18.57
C LEU A 412 23.75 19.67 -18.22
N PHE A 413 24.13 20.07 -17.00
CA PHE A 413 24.03 21.46 -16.57
C PHE A 413 24.81 22.39 -17.51
N SER A 414 26.10 22.15 -17.73
CA SER A 414 26.95 22.97 -18.60
C SER A 414 26.51 22.97 -20.06
N GLY A 415 26.01 21.82 -20.55
CA GLY A 415 25.49 21.66 -21.91
C GLY A 415 24.28 22.56 -22.15
N ILE A 416 23.31 22.61 -21.21
CA ILE A 416 22.14 23.49 -21.32
C ILE A 416 22.56 24.97 -21.44
N LEU A 417 23.53 25.42 -20.65
CA LEU A 417 24.03 26.80 -20.75
C LEU A 417 24.75 27.06 -22.07
N THR A 418 25.49 26.06 -22.57
CA THR A 418 26.22 26.16 -23.84
C THR A 418 25.26 26.28 -25.02
N ASP A 419 24.21 25.45 -25.05
CA ASP A 419 23.16 25.48 -26.06
C ASP A 419 22.40 26.82 -26.03
N ALA A 420 22.06 27.33 -24.84
CA ALA A 420 21.41 28.63 -24.69
C ALA A 420 22.27 29.78 -25.21
N LYS A 421 23.59 29.77 -24.92
CA LYS A 421 24.54 30.76 -25.44
C LYS A 421 24.68 30.66 -26.97
N ALA A 422 24.72 29.46 -27.53
CA ALA A 422 24.83 29.23 -28.96
C ALA A 422 23.62 29.76 -29.75
N GLN A 423 22.42 29.74 -29.15
CA GLN A 423 21.22 30.36 -29.74
C GLN A 423 21.29 31.91 -29.75
N GLY A 424 22.19 32.51 -28.96
CA GLY A 424 22.52 33.95 -29.01
C GLY A 424 21.47 34.90 -28.43
N ARG A 425 20.21 34.47 -28.27
CA ARG A 425 19.14 35.23 -27.60
C ARG A 425 18.25 34.30 -26.79
N PHE A 426 18.23 34.51 -25.48
CA PHE A 426 17.24 33.93 -24.58
C PHE A 426 16.67 35.02 -23.66
N GLU A 427 15.40 34.87 -23.28
CA GLU A 427 14.76 35.74 -22.28
C GLU A 427 15.60 35.70 -20.98
N PRO A 428 16.11 36.83 -20.46
CA PRO A 428 16.95 36.87 -19.24
C PRO A 428 16.15 36.63 -17.95
N ARG A 429 14.92 36.11 -18.08
CA ARG A 429 14.00 35.81 -16.99
C ARG A 429 13.48 34.39 -17.15
N GLU A 430 13.10 33.80 -16.03
CA GLU A 430 12.42 32.51 -16.04
C GLU A 430 11.01 32.63 -16.66
N THR A 431 10.53 31.52 -17.21
CA THR A 431 9.19 31.44 -17.81
C THR A 431 8.09 31.79 -16.80
N TYR A 432 7.03 32.47 -17.26
CA TYR A 432 5.89 32.85 -16.41
C TYR A 432 5.29 31.66 -15.63
N PHE A 433 5.17 30.50 -16.27
CA PHE A 433 4.62 29.30 -15.66
C PHE A 433 5.46 28.76 -14.49
N CYS A 434 6.79 28.92 -14.54
CA CYS A 434 7.71 28.44 -13.51
C CYS A 434 8.06 29.53 -12.46
N GLY A 435 8.21 30.78 -12.89
CA GLY A 435 8.56 31.91 -12.04
C GLY A 435 7.42 32.42 -11.15
N GLY A 436 6.15 32.24 -11.56
CA GLY A 436 4.96 32.71 -10.84
C GLY A 436 4.30 33.95 -11.47
N ARG A 437 3.22 34.43 -10.83
CA ARG A 437 2.44 35.62 -11.27
C ARG A 437 3.32 36.89 -11.34
N GLU A 438 2.87 37.95 -12.02
CA GLU A 438 3.67 39.12 -12.42
C GLU A 438 4.49 39.81 -11.31
N GLU A 439 4.08 39.73 -10.04
CA GLU A 439 4.83 40.26 -8.88
C GLU A 439 6.05 39.40 -8.48
N PHE A 440 6.31 38.28 -9.18
CA PHE A 440 7.20 37.19 -8.76
C PHE A 440 8.20 36.71 -9.84
N ARG A 441 8.50 37.52 -10.86
CA ARG A 441 9.44 37.13 -11.92
C ARG A 441 10.86 36.94 -11.36
N ALA A 442 11.45 35.76 -11.56
CA ALA A 442 12.84 35.48 -11.21
C ALA A 442 13.76 35.81 -12.40
N ASP A 443 14.77 36.63 -12.14
CA ASP A 443 15.81 36.92 -13.12
C ASP A 443 16.69 35.68 -13.32
N ASP A 444 17.03 35.41 -14.57
CA ASP A 444 17.85 34.28 -15.02
C ASP A 444 18.77 34.72 -16.17
N PRO A 445 19.61 35.75 -15.97
CA PRO A 445 20.43 36.35 -17.02
C PRO A 445 21.49 35.38 -17.57
N HIS A 446 21.79 34.32 -16.83
CA HIS A 446 22.79 33.31 -17.17
C HIS A 446 22.20 31.95 -17.55
N TYR A 447 20.87 31.82 -17.62
CA TYR A 447 20.16 30.57 -17.92
C TYR A 447 20.38 29.45 -16.88
N THR A 448 20.92 29.80 -15.71
CA THR A 448 21.31 28.87 -14.64
C THR A 448 20.08 28.28 -13.95
N LEU A 449 19.00 29.05 -13.75
CA LEU A 449 17.77 28.52 -13.15
C LEU A 449 17.15 27.45 -14.04
N ARG A 450 17.11 27.69 -15.36
CA ARG A 450 16.62 26.71 -16.34
C ARG A 450 17.52 25.49 -16.48
N ALA A 451 18.83 25.67 -16.32
CA ALA A 451 19.78 24.55 -16.28
C ALA A 451 19.58 23.68 -15.03
N TRP A 452 19.42 24.30 -13.84
CA TRP A 452 19.06 23.58 -12.61
C TRP A 452 17.71 22.87 -12.71
N ARG A 453 16.73 23.48 -13.38
CA ARG A 453 15.46 22.82 -13.70
C ARG A 453 15.69 21.57 -14.54
N GLY A 454 16.51 21.66 -15.58
CA GLY A 454 16.88 20.52 -16.42
C GLY A 454 17.55 19.38 -15.63
N VAL A 455 18.46 19.73 -14.72
CA VAL A 455 19.09 18.77 -13.80
C VAL A 455 18.04 18.07 -12.94
N LEU A 456 17.17 18.81 -12.25
CA LEU A 456 16.15 18.20 -11.41
C LEU A 456 15.15 17.36 -12.23
N THR A 457 14.77 17.81 -13.43
CA THR A 457 13.95 17.01 -14.35
C THR A 457 14.63 15.69 -14.70
N TYR A 458 15.95 15.69 -14.93
CA TYR A 458 16.71 14.46 -15.16
C TYR A 458 16.73 13.54 -13.94
N LEU A 459 16.97 14.09 -12.74
CA LEU A 459 17.03 13.32 -11.49
C LEU A 459 15.66 12.71 -11.11
N LEU A 460 14.58 13.46 -11.27
CA LEU A 460 13.21 12.99 -10.99
C LEU A 460 12.71 11.89 -11.95
N ARG A 461 13.44 11.67 -13.06
CA ARG A 461 13.16 10.60 -14.01
C ARG A 461 14.02 9.35 -13.77
N GLN A 462 14.92 9.38 -12.79
CA GLN A 462 15.69 8.21 -12.42
C GLN A 462 14.81 7.17 -11.73
N HIS A 463 15.17 5.91 -11.93
CA HIS A 463 14.51 4.78 -11.28
C HIS A 463 14.47 4.97 -9.76
N ASP A 464 15.59 5.35 -9.15
CA ASP A 464 15.73 5.48 -7.68
C ASP A 464 14.87 6.61 -7.08
N PHE A 465 14.41 7.56 -7.89
CA PHE A 465 13.43 8.53 -7.42
C PHE A 465 12.02 7.92 -7.34
N LEU A 466 11.67 7.10 -8.33
CA LEU A 466 10.32 6.58 -8.57
C LEU A 466 10.05 5.24 -7.87
N TYR A 467 11.11 4.54 -7.48
CA TYR A 467 11.07 3.24 -6.82
C TYR A 467 11.67 3.31 -5.42
N GLU A 468 11.30 2.36 -4.57
CA GLU A 468 11.89 2.10 -3.25
C GLU A 468 12.16 0.60 -3.07
#